data_AF-A0A357TGZ2-F1
#
_entry.id   AF-A0A357TGZ2-F1
#
_cell.length_a   1.000
_cell.length_b   1.000
_cell.length_c   1.000
_cell.angle_alpha   90.00
_cell.angle_beta   90.00
_cell.angle_gamma   90.00
#
_symmetry.space_group_name_H-M   'P 1'
#
loop_
_entity.id
_entity.type
_entity.pdbx_description
1 polymer ?
#
loop_
_entity_poly.entity_id
_entity_poly.type
_entity_poly.pdbx_seq_one_letter_code
_entity_poly.pdbx_strand_id
1 'polypeptide(L)'
;MISNPSIAKHGFVVALALAFSWLVPSVSAEDYSEKIRPLLDQFCFDCHEGEDAEAEVDLDSFKSLDDLRRDTKTWVKVEEMLSSRQMPPRKSDQPTDEQRATLQQWVNGFLIEEARALAGDPGRVVLRRLNNDEYNYSVRDITGVPTLNPTREFPVDGAAGEGFTNAGDALGMSPALVDKFLDAGKEVARHLVLLPDGIRFSKYTTERDRADEIMVRIHQFYSRFVNVNRQLGDTWDDPATAKANVIRRNGSIPLEAYFAAALAERGALGQGEKSMAAVAAEHGLNAKYFEALWNMLNQDAAPGGSLVLNRIRALWREARLAEVKPLVVTIHQWQQALWRFDPIGHIGREGGPTAWMNPQGITQSTQDFS
;
A
#
# COMPACT_ATOMS: atom_id res chain seq x y z
N MET A 1 -9.72 49.76 -4.97
CA MET A 1 -10.51 50.36 -3.87
C MET A 1 -10.32 49.50 -2.63
N ILE A 2 -10.19 50.16 -1.47
CA ILE A 2 -10.13 49.62 -0.10
C ILE A 2 -8.73 49.19 0.39
N SER A 3 -7.97 50.22 0.78
CA SER A 3 -7.49 50.50 2.14
C SER A 3 -6.95 49.36 3.01
N ASN A 4 -5.65 49.48 3.28
CA ASN A 4 -4.90 48.84 4.36
C ASN A 4 -5.21 49.51 5.71
N PRO A 5 -5.18 48.77 6.84
CA PRO A 5 -4.75 49.36 8.09
C PRO A 5 -3.62 48.58 8.76
N SER A 6 -2.60 49.36 9.13
CA SER A 6 -1.47 49.05 9.99
C SER A 6 -1.90 48.51 11.36
N ILE A 7 -1.32 47.39 11.80
CA ILE A 7 -1.39 46.91 13.19
C ILE A 7 0.01 46.89 13.80
N ALA A 8 0.05 47.41 15.01
CA ALA A 8 1.20 47.80 15.80
C ALA A 8 2.13 46.64 16.21
N LYS A 9 3.44 46.93 16.18
CA LYS A 9 4.50 46.12 16.77
C LYS A 9 4.34 46.11 18.30
N HIS A 10 3.91 44.98 18.86
CA HIS A 10 4.04 44.72 20.30
C HIS A 10 5.27 43.86 20.51
N GLY A 11 6.24 44.41 21.25
CA GLY A 11 7.43 43.68 21.69
C GLY A 11 7.03 42.62 22.70
N PHE A 12 7.36 41.36 22.41
CA PHE A 12 7.20 40.26 23.34
C PHE A 12 8.47 40.16 24.18
N VAL A 13 8.32 40.43 25.48
CA VAL A 13 9.36 40.27 26.51
C VAL A 13 9.70 38.79 26.60
N VAL A 14 10.98 38.44 26.38
CA VAL A 14 11.51 37.10 26.65
C VAL A 14 11.55 36.94 28.18
N ALA A 15 10.55 36.23 28.72
CA ALA A 15 10.59 35.77 30.11
C ALA A 15 11.67 34.67 30.21
N LEU A 16 12.78 35.01 30.86
CA LEU A 16 13.84 34.06 31.23
C LEU A 16 13.26 33.10 32.27
N ALA A 17 12.77 31.94 31.83
CA ALA A 17 12.38 30.86 32.72
C ALA A 17 13.65 30.33 33.41
N LEU A 18 13.83 30.69 34.68
CA LEU A 18 14.77 30.02 35.56
C LEU A 18 14.32 28.56 35.67
N ALA A 19 14.94 27.69 34.87
CA ALA A 19 14.85 26.26 35.04
C ALA A 19 15.43 25.93 36.42
N PHE A 20 14.54 25.69 37.38
CA PHE A 20 14.90 25.02 38.63
C PHE A 20 15.24 23.58 38.22
N SER A 21 16.50 23.37 37.82
CA SER A 21 17.05 22.06 37.59
C SER A 21 16.95 21.35 38.94
N TRP A 22 16.01 20.43 39.07
CA TRP A 22 16.05 19.46 40.15
C TRP A 22 17.39 18.76 39.98
N LEU A 23 18.35 19.09 40.84
CA LEU A 23 19.56 18.29 40.96
C LEU A 23 19.08 16.91 41.38
N VAL A 24 18.91 16.01 40.42
CA VAL A 24 18.90 14.59 40.70
C VAL A 24 20.29 14.35 41.29
N PRO A 25 20.41 13.93 42.57
CA PRO A 25 21.71 13.69 43.17
C PRO A 25 22.46 12.69 42.28
N SER A 26 23.61 13.12 41.78
CA SER A 26 24.45 12.28 40.92
C SER A 26 24.89 11.07 41.73
N VAL A 27 24.54 9.88 41.28
CA VAL A 27 25.02 8.64 41.87
C VAL A 27 26.51 8.53 41.58
N SER A 28 27.34 8.71 42.60
CA SER A 28 28.79 8.64 42.49
C SER A 28 29.36 7.41 43.19
N ALA A 29 30.53 6.96 42.75
CA ALA A 29 31.25 5.85 43.40
C ALA A 29 31.70 6.26 44.81
N GLU A 30 32.04 7.54 44.99
CA GLU A 30 32.33 8.16 46.27
C GLU A 30 31.13 8.06 47.22
N ASP A 31 29.93 8.48 46.79
CA ASP A 31 28.71 8.37 47.60
C ASP A 31 28.42 6.92 48.00
N TYR A 32 28.65 5.96 47.09
CA TYR A 32 28.49 4.55 47.41
C TYR A 32 29.43 4.11 48.54
N SER A 33 30.73 4.40 48.38
CA SER A 33 31.75 3.96 49.34
C SER A 33 31.70 4.67 50.68
N GLU A 34 31.36 5.96 50.70
CA GLU A 34 31.43 6.81 51.90
C GLU A 34 30.10 6.88 52.66
N LYS A 35 28.96 6.75 51.98
CA LYS A 35 27.63 6.96 52.61
C LYS A 35 26.79 5.70 52.64
N ILE A 36 26.80 4.89 51.58
CA ILE A 36 25.87 3.76 51.44
C ILE A 36 26.47 2.49 52.02
N ARG A 37 27.70 2.16 51.66
CA ARG A 37 28.36 0.95 52.14
C ARG A 37 28.46 0.86 53.67
N PRO A 38 28.77 1.94 54.42
CA PRO A 38 28.73 1.90 55.88
C PRO A 38 27.33 1.64 56.46
N LEU A 39 26.27 2.06 55.77
CA LEU A 39 24.90 1.77 56.19
C LEU A 39 24.53 0.30 55.88
N LEU A 40 25.01 -0.25 54.77
CA LEU A 40 24.86 -1.68 54.47
C LEU A 40 25.62 -2.55 55.48
N ASP A 41 26.83 -2.15 55.85
CA ASP A 41 27.63 -2.79 56.90
C ASP A 41 26.88 -2.82 58.23
N GLN A 42 26.29 -1.69 58.63
CA GLN A 42 25.58 -1.58 59.90
C GLN A 42 24.24 -2.34 59.94
N PHE A 43 23.51 -2.40 58.83
CA PHE A 43 22.10 -2.84 58.85
C PHE A 43 21.78 -4.07 58.00
N CYS A 44 22.71 -4.51 57.15
CA CYS A 44 22.44 -5.55 56.16
C CYS A 44 23.41 -6.73 56.23
N PHE A 45 24.71 -6.49 56.41
CA PHE A 45 25.73 -7.55 56.29
C PHE A 45 25.64 -8.63 57.37
N ASP A 46 25.11 -8.32 58.55
CA ASP A 46 24.83 -9.32 59.60
C ASP A 46 24.00 -10.54 59.10
N CYS A 47 23.14 -10.36 58.09
CA CYS A 47 22.31 -11.43 57.52
C CYS A 47 22.58 -11.67 56.02
N HIS A 48 23.13 -10.70 55.31
CA HIS A 48 23.31 -10.71 53.86
C HIS A 48 24.80 -10.64 53.46
N GLU A 49 25.65 -11.39 54.14
CA GLU A 49 27.09 -11.51 53.83
C GLU A 49 27.50 -12.98 53.69
N GLY A 50 28.25 -13.28 52.64
CA GLY A 50 28.93 -14.58 52.47
C GLY A 50 28.05 -15.73 51.99
N GLU A 51 28.57 -16.96 52.10
CA GLU A 51 27.94 -18.17 51.53
C GLU A 51 26.63 -18.57 52.22
N ASP A 52 26.43 -18.17 53.48
CA ASP A 52 25.24 -18.48 54.28
C ASP A 52 24.21 -17.33 54.30
N ALA A 53 24.32 -16.37 53.36
CA ALA A 53 23.45 -15.20 53.29
C ALA A 53 21.96 -15.55 53.14
N GLU A 54 21.10 -14.86 53.90
CA GLU A 54 19.67 -15.11 53.88
C GLU A 54 19.06 -14.84 52.49
N ALA A 55 18.16 -15.73 52.07
CA ALA A 55 17.51 -15.70 50.77
C ALA A 55 18.47 -15.72 49.57
N GLU A 56 19.71 -16.21 49.77
CA GLU A 56 20.78 -16.24 48.76
C GLU A 56 21.14 -14.83 48.23
N VAL A 57 20.95 -13.80 49.07
CA VAL A 57 21.29 -12.40 48.74
C VAL A 57 22.53 -11.99 49.50
N ASP A 58 23.69 -12.04 48.84
CA ASP A 58 24.98 -11.57 49.38
C ASP A 58 25.26 -10.13 48.94
N LEU A 59 25.05 -9.18 49.86
CA LEU A 59 25.23 -7.76 49.60
C LEU A 59 26.69 -7.29 49.71
N ASP A 60 27.60 -8.04 50.35
CA ASP A 60 29.04 -7.68 50.39
C ASP A 60 29.74 -7.95 49.06
N SER A 61 29.21 -8.88 48.25
CA SER A 61 29.72 -9.15 46.91
C SER A 61 29.75 -7.90 46.00
N PHE A 62 28.88 -6.92 46.27
CA PHE A 62 28.78 -5.66 45.55
C PHE A 62 29.81 -4.65 46.05
N LYS A 63 31.07 -4.75 45.63
CA LYS A 63 32.15 -3.87 46.16
C LYS A 63 32.26 -2.54 45.44
N SER A 64 31.71 -2.44 44.23
CA SER A 64 31.78 -1.30 43.34
C SER A 64 30.49 -1.09 42.55
N LEU A 65 30.26 0.11 42.03
CA LEU A 65 29.12 0.38 41.14
C LEU A 65 29.04 -0.61 39.95
N ASP A 66 30.18 -1.06 39.43
CA ASP A 66 30.20 -2.06 38.34
C ASP A 66 29.64 -3.41 38.77
N ASP A 67 29.77 -3.79 40.04
CA ASP A 67 29.18 -5.02 40.56
C ASP A 67 27.66 -4.87 40.65
N LEU A 68 27.17 -3.71 41.08
CA LEU A 68 25.74 -3.42 41.12
C LEU A 68 25.11 -3.43 39.73
N ARG A 69 25.83 -2.90 38.73
CA ARG A 69 25.41 -2.91 37.32
C ARG A 69 25.24 -4.31 36.75
N ARG A 70 26.04 -5.27 37.21
CA ARG A 70 25.97 -6.67 36.75
C ARG A 70 24.72 -7.38 37.26
N ASP A 71 24.14 -6.95 38.37
CA ASP A 71 22.92 -7.52 38.93
C ASP A 71 21.98 -6.46 39.52
N THR A 72 21.42 -5.63 38.65
CA THR A 72 20.42 -4.62 39.04
C THR A 72 19.14 -5.23 39.60
N LYS A 73 18.82 -6.50 39.31
CA LYS A 73 17.62 -7.18 39.79
C LYS A 73 17.62 -7.34 41.31
N THR A 74 18.78 -7.65 41.89
CA THR A 74 18.92 -7.73 43.35
C THR A 74 18.67 -6.36 44.00
N TRP A 75 19.14 -5.28 43.37
CA TRP A 75 18.92 -3.92 43.87
C TRP A 75 17.48 -3.42 43.74
N VAL A 76 16.73 -3.89 42.74
CA VAL A 76 15.27 -3.67 42.67
C VAL A 76 14.57 -4.32 43.87
N LYS A 77 14.96 -5.53 44.27
CA LYS A 77 14.42 -6.18 45.48
C LYS A 77 14.81 -5.43 46.76
N VAL A 78 16.06 -4.93 46.84
CA VAL A 78 16.51 -4.11 47.98
C VAL A 78 15.66 -2.85 48.10
N GLU A 79 15.38 -2.16 46.99
CA GLU A 79 14.48 -1.00 46.96
C GLU A 79 13.08 -1.37 47.48
N GLU A 80 12.51 -2.48 47.01
CA GLU A 80 11.19 -2.97 47.44
C GLU A 80 11.15 -3.29 48.94
N MET A 81 12.19 -3.95 49.47
CA MET A 81 12.27 -4.29 50.89
C MET A 81 12.48 -3.06 51.78
N LEU A 82 13.25 -2.09 51.31
CA LEU A 82 13.45 -0.81 52.00
C LEU A 82 12.17 0.04 51.98
N SER A 83 11.48 0.13 50.84
CA SER A 83 10.25 0.93 50.65
C SER A 83 9.08 0.37 51.44
N SER A 84 8.95 -0.96 51.49
CA SER A 84 7.96 -1.67 52.30
C SER A 84 8.32 -1.77 53.79
N ARG A 85 9.50 -1.30 54.21
CA ARG A 85 10.03 -1.39 55.59
C ARG A 85 10.06 -2.83 56.14
N GLN A 86 10.20 -3.82 55.26
CA GLN A 86 10.32 -5.22 55.65
C GLN A 86 11.75 -5.58 56.07
N MET A 87 12.75 -4.88 55.51
CA MET A 87 14.15 -5.00 55.91
C MET A 87 14.71 -3.68 56.49
N PRO A 88 15.62 -3.76 57.49
CA PRO A 88 16.00 -4.98 58.23
C PRO A 88 14.83 -5.56 59.06
N PRO A 89 14.86 -6.84 59.48
CA PRO A 89 13.79 -7.44 60.28
C PRO A 89 13.56 -6.70 61.60
N ARG A 90 12.33 -6.72 62.12
CA ARG A 90 11.93 -5.97 63.35
C ARG A 90 12.80 -6.24 64.59
N LYS A 91 13.51 -7.37 64.65
CA LYS A 91 14.37 -7.78 65.77
C LYS A 91 15.84 -7.37 65.61
N SER A 92 16.22 -6.85 64.45
CA SER A 92 17.56 -6.37 64.13
C SER A 92 17.64 -4.86 64.27
N ASP A 93 18.87 -4.33 64.28
CA ASP A 93 19.10 -2.89 64.30
C ASP A 93 18.43 -2.21 63.11
N GLN A 94 17.73 -1.10 63.39
CA GLN A 94 16.95 -0.38 62.39
C GLN A 94 17.61 0.94 62.03
N PRO A 95 17.70 1.28 60.73
CA PRO A 95 18.10 2.62 60.33
C PRO A 95 17.04 3.64 60.78
N THR A 96 17.51 4.82 61.15
CA THR A 96 16.67 6.02 61.32
C THR A 96 15.91 6.33 60.03
N ASP A 97 14.83 7.11 60.12
CA ASP A 97 14.07 7.50 58.91
C ASP A 97 14.97 8.27 57.91
N GLU A 98 15.93 9.07 58.40
CA GLU A 98 16.91 9.78 57.57
C GLU A 98 17.90 8.82 56.88
N GLN A 99 18.44 7.83 57.60
CA GLN A 99 19.32 6.82 57.02
C GLN A 99 18.60 5.95 55.98
N ARG A 100 17.36 5.57 56.27
CA ARG A 100 16.51 4.82 55.34
C ARG A 100 16.20 5.62 54.08
N ALA A 101 15.84 6.90 54.24
CA ALA A 101 15.62 7.80 53.12
C ALA A 101 16.88 7.96 52.27
N THR A 102 18.06 8.03 52.90
CA THR A 102 19.36 8.08 52.21
C THR A 102 19.60 6.82 51.39
N LEU A 103 19.39 5.63 51.96
CA LEU A 103 19.49 4.35 51.23
C LEU A 103 18.50 4.29 50.06
N GLN A 104 17.22 4.58 50.31
CA GLN A 104 16.18 4.54 49.28
C GLN A 104 16.45 5.52 48.14
N GLN A 105 16.79 6.77 48.44
CA GLN A 105 17.07 7.78 47.42
C GLN A 105 18.27 7.40 46.56
N TRP A 106 19.31 6.85 47.20
CA TRP A 106 20.49 6.43 46.47
C TRP A 106 20.22 5.20 45.58
N VAL A 107 19.57 4.16 46.11
CA VAL A 107 19.22 2.95 45.34
C VAL A 107 18.29 3.30 44.18
N ASN A 108 17.26 4.12 44.44
CA ASN A 108 16.34 4.58 43.41
C ASN A 108 17.05 5.43 42.35
N GLY A 109 17.92 6.35 42.76
CA GLY A 109 18.75 7.15 41.85
C GLY A 109 19.65 6.28 40.98
N PHE A 110 20.32 5.29 41.57
CA PHE A 110 21.16 4.34 40.83
C PHE A 110 20.36 3.57 39.79
N LEU A 111 19.23 2.97 40.18
CA LEU A 111 18.36 2.21 39.28
C LEU A 111 17.80 3.07 38.14
N ILE A 112 17.47 4.34 38.40
CA ILE A 112 17.01 5.28 37.37
C ILE A 112 18.13 5.61 36.38
N GLU A 113 19.35 5.89 36.85
CA GLU A 113 20.48 6.18 35.98
C GLU A 113 20.85 4.97 35.12
N GLU A 114 20.85 3.76 35.68
CA GLU A 114 21.08 2.54 34.92
C GLU A 114 19.95 2.27 33.91
N ALA A 115 18.69 2.49 34.29
CA ALA A 115 17.56 2.37 33.37
C ALA A 115 17.64 3.38 32.20
N ARG A 116 18.14 4.59 32.46
CA ARG A 116 18.42 5.60 31.41
C ARG A 116 19.60 5.20 30.53
N ALA A 117 20.68 4.67 31.12
CA ALA A 117 21.86 4.22 30.38
C ALA A 117 21.52 3.04 29.46
N LEU A 118 20.61 2.17 29.87
CA LEU A 118 20.08 1.06 29.09
C LEU A 118 18.85 1.43 28.24
N ALA A 119 18.43 2.69 28.22
CA ALA A 119 17.25 3.11 27.48
C ALA A 119 17.47 2.88 25.97
N GLY A 120 16.63 2.04 25.38
CA GLY A 120 16.71 1.65 23.97
C GLY A 120 17.44 0.33 23.73
N ASP A 121 18.05 -0.28 24.75
CA ASP A 121 18.46 -1.69 24.69
C ASP A 121 17.22 -2.56 25.01
N PRO A 122 16.68 -3.32 24.04
CA PRO A 122 15.56 -4.23 24.29
C PRO A 122 15.96 -5.45 25.15
N GLY A 123 17.22 -5.52 25.57
CA GLY A 123 17.80 -6.66 26.24
C GLY A 123 18.05 -7.80 25.26
N ARG A 124 17.98 -9.03 25.78
CA ARG A 124 18.22 -10.23 24.97
C ARG A 124 17.10 -10.41 23.95
N VAL A 125 17.40 -10.18 22.67
CA VAL A 125 16.49 -10.48 21.57
C VAL A 125 16.38 -11.99 21.39
N VAL A 126 15.25 -12.56 21.81
CA VAL A 126 14.90 -13.94 21.50
C VAL A 126 14.44 -14.05 20.05
N LEU A 127 14.92 -15.07 19.34
CA LEU A 127 14.39 -15.39 18.02
C LEU A 127 12.89 -15.69 18.16
N ARG A 128 12.07 -14.94 17.42
CA ARG A 128 10.62 -15.15 17.37
C ARG A 128 10.18 -15.42 15.95
N ARG A 129 9.12 -16.21 15.81
CA ARG A 129 8.35 -16.26 14.56
C ARG A 129 7.47 -15.02 14.42
N LEU A 130 6.91 -14.84 13.22
CA LEU A 130 5.76 -13.95 13.05
C LEU A 130 4.56 -14.54 13.79
N ASN A 131 3.80 -13.68 14.46
CA ASN A 131 2.48 -14.06 14.94
C ASN A 131 1.52 -14.23 13.74
N ASN A 132 0.33 -14.78 13.99
CA ASN A 132 -0.62 -15.15 12.96
C ASN A 132 -1.04 -13.95 12.10
N ASP A 133 -1.26 -12.79 12.73
CA ASP A 133 -1.64 -11.56 12.05
C ASP A 133 -0.48 -10.99 11.22
N GLU A 134 0.71 -10.90 11.81
CA GLU A 134 1.94 -10.46 11.13
C GLU A 134 2.23 -11.33 9.90
N TYR A 135 2.03 -12.65 9.99
CA TYR A 135 2.20 -13.55 8.86
C TYR A 135 1.16 -13.28 7.76
N ASN A 136 -0.12 -13.13 8.12
CA ASN A 136 -1.17 -12.80 7.16
C ASN A 136 -0.91 -11.48 6.44
N TYR A 137 -0.54 -10.43 7.18
CA TYR A 137 -0.21 -9.13 6.59
C TYR A 137 1.00 -9.23 5.66
N SER A 138 2.06 -9.91 6.08
CA SER A 138 3.25 -10.11 5.25
C SER A 138 2.92 -10.84 3.94
N VAL A 139 2.10 -11.89 4.02
CA VAL A 139 1.64 -12.63 2.82
C VAL A 139 0.80 -11.73 1.92
N ARG A 140 -0.13 -10.94 2.47
CA ARG A 140 -0.97 -10.01 1.69
C ARG A 140 -0.13 -8.93 1.01
N ASP A 141 0.88 -8.42 1.67
CA ASP A 141 1.77 -7.38 1.14
C ASP A 141 2.66 -7.92 0.01
N ILE A 142 3.25 -9.10 0.19
CA ILE A 142 4.10 -9.74 -0.83
C ILE A 142 3.28 -10.14 -2.07
N THR A 143 2.07 -10.64 -1.86
CA THR A 143 1.24 -11.19 -2.96
C THR A 143 0.31 -10.15 -3.59
N GLY A 144 -0.05 -9.09 -2.85
CA GLY A 144 -1.12 -8.17 -3.24
C GLY A 144 -2.53 -8.79 -3.19
N VAL A 145 -2.71 -9.98 -2.59
CA VAL A 145 -4.01 -10.66 -2.52
C VAL A 145 -4.62 -10.48 -1.12
N PRO A 146 -5.53 -9.50 -0.91
CA PRO A 146 -6.03 -9.15 0.42
C PRO A 146 -6.90 -10.24 1.06
N THR A 147 -7.45 -11.14 0.26
CA THR A 147 -8.33 -12.23 0.72
C THR A 147 -7.56 -13.42 1.28
N LEU A 148 -6.23 -13.46 1.18
CA LEU A 148 -5.43 -14.54 1.76
C LEU A 148 -5.51 -14.51 3.30
N ASN A 149 -5.81 -15.68 3.87
CA ASN A 149 -5.79 -15.92 5.32
C ASN A 149 -5.24 -17.33 5.61
N PRO A 150 -3.95 -17.56 5.32
CA PRO A 150 -3.31 -18.86 5.53
C PRO A 150 -3.28 -19.32 6.99
N THR A 151 -3.29 -18.40 7.96
CA THR A 151 -3.19 -18.76 9.38
C THR A 151 -4.52 -19.11 10.03
N ARG A 152 -5.64 -19.17 9.27
CA ARG A 152 -6.98 -19.43 9.83
C ARG A 152 -7.08 -20.73 10.64
N GLU A 153 -6.21 -21.69 10.36
CA GLU A 153 -6.15 -23.01 11.04
C GLU A 153 -4.97 -23.13 12.01
N PHE A 154 -4.25 -22.03 12.25
CA PHE A 154 -3.14 -22.04 13.18
C PHE A 154 -3.70 -21.97 14.61
N PRO A 155 -2.99 -22.55 15.60
CA PRO A 155 -3.27 -22.27 17.00
C PRO A 155 -3.22 -20.77 17.27
N VAL A 156 -4.06 -20.29 18.20
CA VAL A 156 -4.04 -18.90 18.64
C VAL A 156 -2.69 -18.62 19.31
N ASP A 157 -2.10 -17.47 19.02
CA ASP A 157 -0.87 -17.03 19.67
C ASP A 157 -1.12 -16.72 21.15
N GLY A 158 -0.23 -17.21 22.02
CA GLY A 158 -0.29 -16.90 23.44
C GLY A 158 0.12 -15.44 23.71
N ALA A 159 -0.52 -14.82 24.70
CA ALA A 159 -0.03 -13.58 25.30
C ALA A 159 0.83 -13.96 26.51
N ALA A 160 2.09 -13.49 26.56
CA ALA A 160 3.09 -13.84 27.58
C ALA A 160 2.79 -13.28 29.00
N GLY A 161 1.52 -13.29 29.43
CA GLY A 161 1.05 -12.59 30.64
C GLY A 161 0.76 -11.11 30.41
N GLU A 162 1.59 -10.43 29.62
CA GLU A 162 1.52 -8.98 29.33
C GLU A 162 0.41 -8.57 28.33
N GLY A 163 -0.38 -9.53 27.83
CA GLY A 163 -1.47 -9.26 26.87
C GLY A 163 -1.03 -9.07 25.41
N PHE A 164 0.27 -9.03 25.11
CA PHE A 164 0.77 -8.88 23.74
C PHE A 164 1.07 -10.24 23.08
N THR A 165 0.57 -10.41 21.84
CA THR A 165 0.76 -11.62 21.02
C THR A 165 2.03 -11.60 20.16
N ASN A 166 2.88 -10.58 20.32
CA ASN A 166 4.18 -10.48 19.64
C ASN A 166 5.38 -10.71 20.59
N ALA A 167 5.11 -11.07 21.84
CA ALA A 167 6.14 -11.40 22.81
C ALA A 167 6.83 -12.72 22.41
N GLY A 168 8.13 -12.65 22.13
CA GLY A 168 8.89 -13.79 21.58
C GLY A 168 8.85 -15.04 22.46
N ASP A 169 8.90 -14.86 23.78
CA ASP A 169 8.87 -15.97 24.75
C ASP A 169 7.54 -16.75 24.76
N ALA A 170 6.45 -16.17 24.26
CA ALA A 170 5.16 -16.86 24.11
C ALA A 170 4.92 -17.43 22.70
N LEU A 171 5.77 -17.11 21.73
CA LEU A 171 5.64 -17.57 20.34
C LEU A 171 6.38 -18.88 20.09
N GLY A 172 6.01 -19.91 20.86
CA GLY A 172 6.54 -21.25 20.70
C GLY A 172 6.27 -21.87 19.32
N MET A 173 7.10 -22.84 18.95
CA MET A 173 6.94 -23.64 17.73
C MET A 173 6.76 -25.12 18.09
N SER A 174 5.79 -25.77 17.44
CA SER A 174 5.55 -27.21 17.55
C SER A 174 5.67 -27.88 16.18
N PRO A 175 5.95 -29.20 16.12
CA PRO A 175 5.98 -29.92 14.84
C PRO A 175 4.69 -29.73 14.01
N ALA A 176 3.52 -29.79 14.67
CA ALA A 176 2.24 -29.57 14.00
C ALA A 176 2.10 -28.15 13.43
N LEU A 177 2.67 -27.13 14.09
CA LEU A 177 2.67 -25.76 13.55
C LEU A 177 3.57 -25.63 12.31
N VAL A 178 4.68 -26.36 12.25
CA VAL A 178 5.54 -26.39 11.04
C VAL A 178 4.78 -26.97 9.85
N ASP A 179 4.01 -28.05 10.06
CA ASP A 179 3.15 -28.61 9.01
C ASP A 179 2.10 -27.59 8.53
N LYS A 180 1.50 -26.85 9.46
CA LYS A 180 0.56 -25.77 9.14
C LYS A 180 1.21 -24.64 8.33
N PHE A 181 2.46 -24.26 8.63
CA PHE A 181 3.22 -23.32 7.81
C PHE A 181 3.49 -23.84 6.39
N LEU A 182 3.77 -25.13 6.23
CA LEU A 182 3.97 -25.74 4.91
C LEU A 182 2.67 -25.72 4.09
N ASP A 183 1.54 -26.06 4.71
CA ASP A 183 0.24 -26.04 4.04
C ASP A 183 -0.21 -24.62 3.71
N ALA A 184 0.06 -23.65 4.59
CA ALA A 184 -0.08 -22.22 4.30
C ALA A 184 0.75 -21.82 3.07
N GLY A 185 2.02 -22.24 2.99
CA GLY A 185 2.88 -21.98 1.84
C GLY A 185 2.32 -22.56 0.54
N LYS A 186 1.80 -23.80 0.57
CA LYS A 186 1.11 -24.42 -0.58
C LYS A 186 -0.15 -23.67 -0.97
N GLU A 187 -0.94 -23.19 0.00
CA GLU A 187 -2.11 -22.35 -0.26
C GLU A 187 -1.71 -21.08 -1.00
N VAL A 188 -0.73 -20.33 -0.49
CA VAL A 188 -0.23 -19.12 -1.14
C VAL A 188 0.30 -19.44 -2.55
N ALA A 189 1.04 -20.54 -2.72
CA ALA A 189 1.55 -20.95 -4.03
C ALA A 189 0.45 -21.27 -5.05
N ARG A 190 -0.74 -21.73 -4.62
CA ARG A 190 -1.90 -21.93 -5.53
C ARG A 190 -2.43 -20.63 -6.13
N HIS A 191 -2.07 -19.48 -5.57
CA HIS A 191 -2.42 -18.16 -6.12
C HIS A 191 -1.37 -17.63 -7.10
N LEU A 192 -0.22 -18.29 -7.23
CA LEU A 192 0.86 -17.91 -8.15
C LEU A 192 0.44 -18.14 -9.60
N VAL A 193 0.76 -17.16 -10.45
CA VAL A 193 0.64 -17.22 -11.90
C VAL A 193 2.01 -16.91 -12.51
N LEU A 194 2.52 -17.82 -13.30
CA LEU A 194 3.77 -17.65 -14.04
C LEU A 194 3.53 -16.81 -15.29
N LEU A 195 4.40 -15.82 -15.51
CA LEU A 195 4.40 -14.95 -16.68
C LEU A 195 5.70 -15.17 -17.47
N PRO A 196 5.74 -14.82 -18.77
CA PRO A 196 6.96 -14.93 -19.56
C PRO A 196 8.16 -14.15 -18.97
N ASP A 197 7.88 -13.05 -18.26
CA ASP A 197 8.83 -12.10 -17.71
C ASP A 197 8.84 -12.04 -16.18
N GLY A 198 8.14 -12.95 -15.49
CA GLY A 198 8.12 -12.97 -14.03
C GLY A 198 6.96 -13.76 -13.44
N ILE A 199 6.47 -13.28 -12.30
CA ILE A 199 5.35 -13.89 -11.58
C ILE A 199 4.37 -12.80 -11.13
N ARG A 200 3.11 -13.20 -10.97
CA ARG A 200 2.10 -12.43 -10.25
C ARG A 200 1.29 -13.36 -9.36
N PHE A 201 0.49 -12.78 -8.47
CA PHE A 201 -0.54 -13.53 -7.77
C PHE A 201 -1.93 -13.15 -8.28
N SER A 202 -2.87 -14.08 -8.19
CA SER A 202 -4.29 -13.89 -8.47
C SER A 202 -5.09 -14.23 -7.22
N LYS A 203 -6.23 -13.57 -7.01
CA LYS A 203 -7.20 -14.03 -6.00
C LYS A 203 -7.81 -15.40 -6.32
N TYR A 204 -7.65 -15.87 -7.55
CA TYR A 204 -8.21 -17.13 -8.03
C TYR A 204 -7.13 -18.21 -8.20
N THR A 205 -7.54 -19.45 -7.95
CA THR A 205 -6.65 -20.63 -8.04
C THR A 205 -6.90 -21.46 -9.31
N THR A 206 -7.92 -21.16 -10.10
CA THR A 206 -8.25 -21.89 -11.33
C THR A 206 -7.82 -21.11 -12.57
N GLU A 207 -7.37 -21.81 -13.61
CA GLU A 207 -6.97 -21.18 -14.88
C GLU A 207 -8.11 -20.42 -15.56
N ARG A 208 -9.34 -20.94 -15.47
CA ARG A 208 -10.52 -20.28 -16.00
C ARG A 208 -10.75 -18.92 -15.36
N ASP A 209 -10.79 -18.87 -14.03
CA ASP A 209 -11.06 -17.62 -13.32
C ASP A 209 -9.91 -16.61 -13.48
N ARG A 210 -8.66 -17.09 -13.60
CA ARG A 210 -7.49 -16.26 -13.90
C ARG A 210 -7.58 -15.65 -15.30
N ALA A 211 -8.05 -16.41 -16.29
CA ALA A 211 -8.30 -15.91 -17.63
C ALA A 211 -9.44 -14.88 -17.62
N ASP A 212 -10.55 -15.18 -16.96
CA ASP A 212 -11.68 -14.25 -16.82
C ASP A 212 -11.26 -12.95 -16.11
N GLU A 213 -10.42 -13.03 -15.08
CA GLU A 213 -9.81 -11.87 -14.40
C GLU A 213 -9.03 -10.97 -15.37
N ILE A 214 -8.18 -11.57 -16.22
CA ILE A 214 -7.41 -10.83 -17.23
C ILE A 214 -8.34 -10.22 -18.27
N MET A 215 -9.33 -10.98 -18.75
CA MET A 215 -10.30 -10.50 -19.74
C MET A 215 -11.09 -9.30 -19.21
N VAL A 216 -11.54 -9.34 -17.96
CA VAL A 216 -12.19 -8.21 -17.29
C VAL A 216 -11.26 -7.00 -17.24
N ARG A 217 -9.98 -7.18 -16.89
CA ARG A 217 -9.00 -6.08 -16.85
C ARG A 217 -8.77 -5.45 -18.23
N ILE A 218 -8.68 -6.27 -19.27
CA ILE A 218 -8.57 -5.83 -20.67
C ILE A 218 -9.82 -5.03 -21.06
N HIS A 219 -11.01 -5.55 -20.80
CA HIS A 219 -12.26 -4.87 -21.09
C HIS A 219 -12.36 -3.52 -20.36
N GLN A 220 -11.99 -3.46 -19.08
CA GLN A 220 -11.97 -2.22 -18.29
C GLN A 220 -10.99 -1.18 -18.85
N PHE A 221 -9.83 -1.62 -19.34
CA PHE A 221 -8.88 -0.72 -19.99
C PHE A 221 -9.46 -0.11 -21.27
N TYR A 222 -10.00 -0.95 -22.16
CA TYR A 222 -10.52 -0.49 -23.44
C TYR A 222 -11.83 0.29 -23.32
N SER A 223 -12.69 -0.02 -22.34
CA SER A 223 -13.96 0.68 -22.11
C SER A 223 -13.79 2.18 -21.84
N ARG A 224 -12.58 2.64 -21.49
CA ARG A 224 -12.26 4.06 -21.32
C ARG A 224 -12.21 4.83 -22.65
N PHE A 225 -12.00 4.16 -23.77
CA PHE A 225 -11.70 4.78 -25.06
C PHE A 225 -12.70 4.46 -26.16
N VAL A 226 -13.66 3.58 -25.86
CA VAL A 226 -14.65 3.05 -26.81
C VAL A 226 -16.05 3.20 -26.23
N ASN A 227 -17.05 3.23 -27.09
CA ASN A 227 -18.44 3.15 -26.69
C ASN A 227 -18.73 1.78 -26.07
N VAL A 228 -19.42 1.79 -24.94
CA VAL A 228 -19.95 0.59 -24.29
C VAL A 228 -21.46 0.74 -24.15
N ASN A 229 -22.21 0.08 -25.05
CA ASN A 229 -23.66 -0.02 -25.02
C ASN A 229 -24.07 -1.30 -24.29
N ARG A 230 -24.63 -1.15 -23.09
CA ARG A 230 -25.09 -2.25 -22.22
C ARG A 230 -26.34 -3.00 -22.76
N GLN A 231 -26.93 -2.57 -23.88
CA GLN A 231 -28.26 -3.02 -24.32
C GLN A 231 -28.36 -3.60 -25.75
N LEU A 232 -27.33 -3.60 -26.60
CA LEU A 232 -27.45 -4.13 -27.97
C LEU A 232 -26.14 -4.70 -28.56
N GLY A 233 -26.21 -5.90 -29.14
CA GLY A 233 -25.60 -6.15 -30.46
C GLY A 233 -24.33 -7.01 -30.55
N ASP A 234 -23.89 -7.68 -29.48
CA ASP A 234 -22.62 -8.41 -29.47
C ASP A 234 -22.74 -9.92 -29.27
N THR A 235 -23.95 -10.47 -29.16
CA THR A 235 -24.16 -11.94 -29.12
C THR A 235 -24.67 -12.46 -30.46
N TRP A 236 -24.36 -13.73 -30.76
CA TRP A 236 -24.85 -14.37 -31.99
C TRP A 236 -26.39 -14.41 -32.05
N ASP A 237 -27.09 -14.35 -30.93
CA ASP A 237 -28.56 -14.41 -30.92
C ASP A 237 -29.22 -13.06 -31.20
N ASP A 238 -28.44 -12.00 -31.37
CA ASP A 238 -28.99 -10.68 -31.67
C ASP A 238 -29.69 -10.65 -33.03
N PRO A 239 -30.82 -9.92 -33.16
CA PRO A 239 -31.53 -9.74 -34.42
C PRO A 239 -30.61 -9.23 -35.53
N ALA A 240 -30.87 -9.62 -36.78
CA ALA A 240 -30.10 -9.16 -37.94
C ALA A 240 -30.00 -7.61 -38.01
N THR A 241 -31.01 -6.89 -37.53
CA THR A 241 -31.05 -5.42 -37.42
C THR A 241 -30.12 -4.87 -36.33
N ALA A 242 -29.95 -5.57 -35.22
CA ALA A 242 -28.98 -5.24 -34.18
C ALA A 242 -27.55 -5.53 -34.65
N LYS A 243 -27.35 -6.62 -35.40
CA LYS A 243 -26.08 -6.95 -36.06
C LYS A 243 -25.71 -6.00 -37.20
N ALA A 244 -26.70 -5.44 -37.92
CA ALA A 244 -26.48 -4.50 -39.02
C ALA A 244 -26.04 -3.10 -38.56
N ASN A 245 -26.36 -2.71 -37.32
CA ASN A 245 -25.99 -1.40 -36.78
C ASN A 245 -24.58 -1.39 -36.19
N VAL A 246 -23.59 -1.32 -37.09
CA VAL A 246 -22.15 -1.22 -36.83
C VAL A 246 -21.76 -0.14 -35.81
N ILE A 247 -22.52 0.96 -35.75
CA ILE A 247 -22.18 2.18 -35.01
C ILE A 247 -22.38 2.02 -33.49
N ARG A 248 -23.31 1.17 -33.08
CA ARG A 248 -23.75 1.04 -31.68
C ARG A 248 -23.22 -0.21 -30.96
N ARG A 249 -22.23 -0.91 -31.52
CA ARG A 249 -21.61 -2.06 -30.85
C ARG A 249 -20.64 -1.64 -29.74
N ASN A 250 -20.39 -2.53 -28.77
CA ASN A 250 -19.30 -2.32 -27.83
C ASN A 250 -17.95 -2.30 -28.57
N GLY A 251 -17.05 -1.41 -28.15
CA GLY A 251 -15.76 -1.28 -28.80
C GLY A 251 -15.72 -0.29 -29.97
N SER A 252 -16.86 0.31 -30.36
CA SER A 252 -16.86 1.34 -31.41
C SER A 252 -16.21 2.63 -30.91
N ILE A 253 -15.54 3.36 -31.80
CA ILE A 253 -14.80 4.56 -31.42
C ILE A 253 -15.78 5.74 -31.30
N PRO A 254 -15.77 6.51 -30.18
CA PRO A 254 -16.66 7.65 -29.98
C PRO A 254 -16.22 8.86 -30.81
N LEU A 255 -16.40 8.79 -32.14
CA LEU A 255 -15.92 9.79 -33.09
C LEU A 255 -16.30 11.23 -32.70
N GLU A 256 -17.51 11.45 -32.18
CA GLU A 256 -17.94 12.79 -31.74
C GLU A 256 -16.97 13.43 -30.73
N ALA A 257 -16.47 12.66 -29.76
CA ALA A 257 -15.53 13.15 -28.76
C ALA A 257 -14.17 13.50 -29.39
N TYR A 258 -13.68 12.68 -30.34
CA TYR A 258 -12.44 12.93 -31.06
C TYR A 258 -12.53 14.18 -31.96
N PHE A 259 -13.61 14.31 -32.72
CA PHE A 259 -13.83 15.47 -33.59
C PHE A 259 -14.03 16.75 -32.77
N ALA A 260 -14.78 16.69 -31.66
CA ALA A 260 -14.97 17.85 -30.78
C ALA A 260 -13.64 18.34 -30.18
N ALA A 261 -12.81 17.43 -29.65
CA ALA A 261 -11.49 17.78 -29.12
C ALA A 261 -10.55 18.34 -30.21
N ALA A 262 -10.51 17.70 -31.38
CA ALA A 262 -9.67 18.14 -32.49
C ALA A 262 -10.10 19.51 -33.05
N LEU A 263 -11.40 19.82 -33.02
CA LEU A 263 -11.93 21.12 -33.45
C LEU A 263 -11.71 22.22 -32.41
N ALA A 264 -11.89 21.90 -31.13
CA ALA A 264 -11.67 22.84 -30.03
C ALA A 264 -10.19 23.28 -29.97
N GLU A 265 -9.27 22.34 -30.16
CA GLU A 265 -7.82 22.55 -30.05
C GLU A 265 -7.14 22.73 -31.41
N ARG A 266 -7.91 22.91 -32.50
CA ARG A 266 -7.38 22.94 -33.88
C ARG A 266 -6.27 23.98 -34.07
N GLY A 267 -6.44 25.16 -33.47
CA GLY A 267 -5.46 26.25 -33.54
C GLY A 267 -4.16 25.88 -32.83
N ALA A 268 -4.24 25.44 -31.58
CA ALA A 268 -3.09 25.04 -30.77
C ALA A 268 -2.34 23.84 -31.37
N LEU A 269 -3.07 22.85 -31.90
CA LEU A 269 -2.49 21.71 -32.60
C LEU A 269 -1.81 22.12 -33.91
N GLY A 270 -2.42 23.03 -34.68
CA GLY A 270 -1.87 23.52 -35.95
C GLY A 270 -0.62 24.39 -35.78
N GLN A 271 -0.52 25.12 -34.68
CA GLN A 271 0.63 25.97 -34.33
C GLN A 271 1.72 25.21 -33.55
N GLY A 272 1.45 23.96 -33.14
CA GLY A 272 2.37 23.15 -32.34
C GLY A 272 2.46 23.57 -30.87
N GLU A 273 1.51 24.36 -30.37
CA GLU A 273 1.44 24.80 -28.97
C GLU A 273 1.05 23.65 -28.02
N LYS A 274 0.18 22.75 -28.50
CA LYS A 274 -0.19 21.51 -27.79
C LYS A 274 0.18 20.29 -28.62
N SER A 275 0.65 19.23 -27.95
CA SER A 275 0.86 17.93 -28.58
C SER A 275 -0.44 17.14 -28.67
N MET A 276 -0.56 16.25 -29.66
CA MET A 276 -1.71 15.34 -29.79
C MET A 276 -1.91 14.49 -28.53
N ALA A 277 -0.83 14.07 -27.87
CA ALA A 277 -0.88 13.30 -26.64
C ALA A 277 -1.45 14.12 -25.47
N ALA A 278 -1.11 15.41 -25.37
CA ALA A 278 -1.63 16.29 -24.32
C ALA A 278 -3.15 16.50 -24.48
N VAL A 279 -3.60 16.80 -25.70
CA VAL A 279 -5.04 16.95 -25.99
C VAL A 279 -5.79 15.64 -25.74
N ALA A 280 -5.24 14.50 -26.17
CA ALA A 280 -5.86 13.21 -25.91
C ALA A 280 -6.00 12.91 -24.41
N ALA A 281 -4.98 13.23 -23.60
CA ALA A 281 -5.04 13.07 -22.15
C ALA A 281 -6.09 13.99 -21.49
N GLU A 282 -6.14 15.27 -21.90
CA GLU A 282 -7.08 16.27 -21.40
C GLU A 282 -8.54 15.86 -21.66
N HIS A 283 -8.81 15.24 -22.81
CA HIS A 283 -10.16 14.83 -23.21
C HIS A 283 -10.47 13.34 -22.97
N GLY A 284 -9.57 12.58 -22.33
CA GLY A 284 -9.78 11.15 -22.04
C GLY A 284 -9.83 10.25 -23.29
N LEU A 285 -9.12 10.63 -24.37
CA LEU A 285 -9.10 9.96 -25.66
C LEU A 285 -7.88 9.04 -25.81
N ASN A 286 -7.94 8.11 -26.78
CA ASN A 286 -6.78 7.30 -27.15
C ASN A 286 -5.83 8.14 -28.03
N ALA A 287 -4.62 8.42 -27.51
CA ALA A 287 -3.65 9.28 -28.18
C ALA A 287 -3.23 8.76 -29.57
N LYS A 288 -2.96 7.45 -29.72
CA LYS A 288 -2.56 6.85 -31.01
C LYS A 288 -3.66 7.01 -32.05
N TYR A 289 -4.91 6.77 -31.65
CA TYR A 289 -6.03 6.94 -32.56
C TYR A 289 -6.28 8.41 -32.90
N PHE A 290 -6.20 9.31 -31.92
CA PHE A 290 -6.36 10.76 -32.13
C PHE A 290 -5.33 11.30 -33.13
N GLU A 291 -4.06 10.89 -32.98
CA GLU A 291 -2.99 11.23 -33.91
C GLU A 291 -3.23 10.65 -35.32
N ALA A 292 -3.59 9.38 -35.42
CA ALA A 292 -3.90 8.74 -36.71
C ALA A 292 -5.06 9.45 -37.42
N LEU A 293 -6.12 9.78 -36.68
CA LEU A 293 -7.29 10.50 -37.19
C LEU A 293 -6.90 11.91 -37.66
N TRP A 294 -6.15 12.66 -36.84
CA TRP A 294 -5.67 14.00 -37.18
C TRP A 294 -4.82 13.99 -38.44
N ASN A 295 -3.85 13.08 -38.53
CA ASN A 295 -2.96 12.96 -39.68
C ASN A 295 -3.75 12.57 -40.94
N MET A 296 -4.65 11.59 -40.84
CA MET A 296 -5.49 11.15 -41.96
C MET A 296 -6.37 12.30 -42.50
N LEU A 297 -6.94 13.12 -41.62
CA LEU A 297 -7.85 14.22 -42.00
C LEU A 297 -7.13 15.45 -42.55
N ASN A 298 -5.88 15.71 -42.12
CA ASN A 298 -5.10 16.87 -42.56
C ASN A 298 -4.17 16.56 -43.74
N GLN A 299 -4.01 15.29 -44.13
CA GLN A 299 -3.37 14.92 -45.39
C GLN A 299 -4.09 15.54 -46.60
N ASP A 300 -3.31 15.88 -47.62
CA ASP A 300 -3.86 16.41 -48.87
C ASP A 300 -4.70 15.39 -49.64
N ALA A 301 -5.77 15.89 -50.25
CA ALA A 301 -6.62 15.11 -51.12
C ALA A 301 -5.87 14.83 -52.43
N ALA A 302 -5.56 13.57 -52.69
CA ALA A 302 -4.96 13.15 -53.96
C ALA A 302 -6.07 12.98 -55.03
N PRO A 303 -5.89 13.48 -56.27
CA PRO A 303 -6.86 13.30 -57.35
C PRO A 303 -7.18 11.84 -57.70
N GLY A 304 -6.20 10.94 -57.53
CA GLY A 304 -6.39 9.49 -57.66
C GLY A 304 -6.71 8.77 -56.35
N GLY A 305 -6.99 9.50 -55.27
CA GLY A 305 -7.30 8.96 -53.94
C GLY A 305 -8.77 8.58 -53.76
N SER A 306 -9.13 8.10 -52.57
CA SER A 306 -10.51 7.74 -52.24
C SER A 306 -11.45 8.94 -52.32
N LEU A 307 -12.47 8.86 -53.18
CA LEU A 307 -13.51 9.89 -53.33
C LEU A 307 -14.20 10.19 -52.00
N VAL A 308 -14.52 9.15 -51.23
CA VAL A 308 -15.18 9.27 -49.92
C VAL A 308 -14.26 9.99 -48.92
N LEU A 309 -13.00 9.58 -48.83
CA LEU A 309 -12.06 10.18 -47.88
C LEU A 309 -11.73 11.63 -48.26
N ASN A 310 -11.57 11.91 -49.55
CA ASN A 310 -11.36 13.28 -50.05
C ASN A 310 -12.55 14.18 -49.70
N ARG A 311 -13.80 13.68 -49.81
CA ARG A 311 -14.98 14.42 -49.39
C ARG A 311 -15.01 14.68 -47.88
N ILE A 312 -14.67 13.68 -47.06
CA ILE A 312 -14.60 13.83 -45.60
C ILE A 312 -13.52 14.86 -45.21
N ARG A 313 -12.35 14.84 -45.86
CA ARG A 313 -11.28 15.83 -45.64
C ARG A 313 -11.72 17.25 -45.98
N ALA A 314 -12.46 17.43 -47.07
CA ALA A 314 -13.01 18.73 -47.43
C ALA A 314 -14.00 19.25 -46.36
N LEU A 315 -14.95 18.40 -45.93
CA LEU A 315 -15.89 18.73 -44.86
C LEU A 315 -15.16 19.04 -43.53
N TRP A 316 -14.12 18.26 -43.19
CA TRP A 316 -13.31 18.48 -42.00
C TRP A 316 -12.65 19.87 -41.99
N ARG A 317 -12.06 20.30 -43.11
CA ARG A 317 -11.36 21.60 -43.22
C ARG A 317 -12.29 22.79 -42.95
N GLU A 318 -13.56 22.67 -43.36
CA GLU A 318 -14.57 23.72 -43.20
C GLU A 318 -15.36 23.62 -41.89
N ALA A 319 -15.32 22.44 -41.23
CA ALA A 319 -16.08 22.18 -40.01
C ALA A 319 -15.69 23.10 -38.86
N ARG A 320 -16.68 23.51 -38.06
CA ARG A 320 -16.54 24.08 -36.72
C ARG A 320 -17.16 23.11 -35.70
N LEU A 321 -17.19 23.51 -34.43
CA LEU A 321 -17.74 22.68 -33.35
C LEU A 321 -19.21 22.29 -33.56
N ALA A 322 -20.01 23.13 -34.23
CA ALA A 322 -21.41 22.85 -34.52
C ALA A 322 -21.59 21.71 -35.54
N GLU A 323 -20.60 21.50 -36.41
CA GLU A 323 -20.64 20.51 -37.49
C GLU A 323 -20.09 19.13 -37.09
N VAL A 324 -19.67 18.94 -35.83
CA VAL A 324 -19.18 17.64 -35.31
C VAL A 324 -20.20 16.53 -35.55
N LYS A 325 -21.46 16.72 -35.13
CA LYS A 325 -22.50 15.69 -35.27
C LYS A 325 -22.83 15.38 -36.74
N PRO A 326 -23.11 16.38 -37.61
CA PRO A 326 -23.29 16.12 -39.05
C PRO A 326 -22.13 15.38 -39.72
N LEU A 327 -20.88 15.72 -39.35
CA LEU A 327 -19.69 15.07 -39.88
C LEU A 327 -19.62 13.60 -39.48
N VAL A 328 -19.85 13.31 -38.20
CA VAL A 328 -19.86 11.95 -37.67
C VAL A 328 -20.98 11.10 -38.28
N VAL A 329 -22.19 11.66 -38.43
CA VAL A 329 -23.29 10.99 -39.15
C VAL A 329 -22.90 10.62 -40.58
N THR A 330 -22.26 11.54 -41.29
CA THR A 330 -21.77 11.30 -42.67
C THR A 330 -20.76 10.15 -42.73
N ILE A 331 -19.80 10.13 -41.80
CA ILE A 331 -18.78 9.07 -41.71
C ILE A 331 -19.45 7.72 -41.44
N HIS A 332 -20.40 7.70 -40.51
CA HIS A 332 -21.12 6.50 -40.13
C HIS A 332 -21.97 5.91 -41.26
N GLN A 333 -22.62 6.75 -42.08
CA GLN A 333 -23.34 6.29 -43.27
C GLN A 333 -22.42 5.55 -44.25
N TRP A 334 -21.24 6.11 -44.50
CA TRP A 334 -20.23 5.45 -45.35
C TRP A 334 -19.68 4.18 -44.71
N GLN A 335 -19.42 4.17 -43.39
CA GLN A 335 -19.00 2.96 -42.70
C GLN A 335 -20.01 1.83 -42.84
N GLN A 336 -21.30 2.12 -42.72
CA GLN A 336 -22.38 1.14 -42.89
C GLN A 336 -22.51 0.65 -44.34
N ALA A 337 -22.31 1.53 -45.32
CA ALA A 337 -22.40 1.18 -46.73
C ALA A 337 -21.20 0.36 -47.24
N LEU A 338 -20.01 0.60 -46.68
CA LEU A 338 -18.77 0.01 -47.16
C LEU A 338 -18.34 -1.25 -46.37
N TRP A 339 -18.82 -1.41 -45.13
CA TRP A 339 -18.30 -2.43 -44.23
C TRP A 339 -19.41 -3.19 -43.51
N ARG A 340 -19.19 -4.49 -43.36
CA ARG A 340 -19.96 -5.38 -42.48
C ARG A 340 -19.04 -5.85 -41.36
N PHE A 341 -19.56 -5.88 -40.14
CA PHE A 341 -18.82 -6.37 -38.98
C PHE A 341 -19.41 -7.68 -38.47
N ASP A 342 -18.59 -8.72 -38.44
CA ASP A 342 -18.99 -10.07 -38.07
C ASP A 342 -18.63 -10.39 -36.60
N PRO A 343 -19.32 -11.33 -35.94
CA PRO A 343 -19.00 -11.74 -34.57
C PRO A 343 -17.62 -12.42 -34.47
N ILE A 344 -16.85 -12.10 -33.43
CA ILE A 344 -15.46 -12.55 -33.25
C ILE A 344 -15.37 -14.06 -32.96
N GLY A 345 -16.37 -14.67 -32.33
CA GLY A 345 -16.34 -16.07 -31.89
C GLY A 345 -16.44 -17.14 -32.99
N HIS A 346 -16.61 -16.75 -34.26
CA HIS A 346 -16.80 -17.67 -35.38
C HIS A 346 -15.84 -17.43 -36.55
N ILE A 347 -14.84 -16.56 -36.36
CA ILE A 347 -13.82 -16.30 -37.38
C ILE A 347 -13.01 -17.57 -37.60
N GLY A 348 -12.88 -17.99 -38.87
CA GLY A 348 -12.12 -19.19 -39.24
C GLY A 348 -12.87 -20.52 -39.17
N ARG A 349 -14.18 -20.51 -38.84
CA ARG A 349 -15.04 -21.70 -39.00
C ARG A 349 -15.34 -21.94 -40.48
N GLU A 350 -15.48 -23.21 -40.89
CA GLU A 350 -15.93 -23.56 -42.24
C GLU A 350 -17.29 -22.92 -42.54
N GLY A 351 -17.36 -22.12 -43.62
CA GLY A 351 -18.53 -21.30 -43.97
C GLY A 351 -18.78 -20.07 -43.08
N GLY A 352 -17.89 -19.79 -42.12
CA GLY A 352 -17.95 -18.64 -41.21
C GLY A 352 -17.27 -17.38 -41.77
N PRO A 353 -17.35 -16.25 -41.03
CA PRO A 353 -16.67 -15.02 -41.41
C PRO A 353 -15.14 -15.20 -41.43
N THR A 354 -14.47 -14.54 -42.37
CA THR A 354 -13.00 -14.58 -42.52
C THR A 354 -12.29 -13.54 -41.66
N ALA A 355 -12.97 -12.43 -41.36
CA ALA A 355 -12.47 -11.36 -40.50
C ALA A 355 -13.61 -10.73 -39.70
N TRP A 356 -13.24 -9.95 -38.67
CA TRP A 356 -14.19 -9.15 -37.90
C TRP A 356 -14.80 -8.00 -38.70
N MET A 357 -14.05 -7.42 -39.64
CA MET A 357 -14.51 -6.36 -40.54
C MET A 357 -14.31 -6.82 -41.98
N ASN A 358 -15.40 -6.91 -42.74
CA ASN A 358 -15.39 -7.35 -44.14
C ASN A 358 -15.99 -6.26 -45.04
N PRO A 359 -15.43 -6.05 -46.25
CA PRO A 359 -16.00 -5.10 -47.19
C PRO A 359 -17.40 -5.56 -47.63
N GLN A 360 -18.34 -4.63 -47.77
CA GLN A 360 -19.60 -4.86 -48.47
C GLN A 360 -19.44 -4.48 -49.95
N GLY A 361 -19.93 -5.35 -50.83
CA GLY A 361 -20.02 -5.05 -52.24
C GLY A 361 -21.03 -3.93 -52.48
N ILE A 362 -20.58 -2.80 -53.01
CA ILE A 362 -21.43 -1.65 -53.37
C ILE A 362 -22.12 -1.89 -54.72
N THR A 363 -21.63 -2.86 -55.49
CA THR A 363 -22.17 -3.27 -56.78
C THR A 363 -22.93 -4.58 -56.61
N GLN A 364 -24.26 -4.55 -56.78
CA GLN A 364 -24.93 -5.76 -57.25
C GLN A 364 -24.39 -6.04 -58.65
N SER A 365 -23.88 -7.25 -58.91
CA SER A 365 -23.69 -7.69 -60.28
C SER A 365 -25.02 -7.47 -60.99
N THR A 366 -25.02 -6.68 -62.06
CA THR A 366 -26.15 -6.57 -62.97
C THR A 366 -26.63 -7.99 -63.25
N GLN A 367 -27.85 -8.31 -62.83
CA GLN A 367 -28.49 -9.55 -63.25
C GLN A 367 -28.36 -9.64 -64.77
N ASP A 368 -27.98 -10.82 -65.25
CA ASP A 368 -28.03 -11.15 -66.66
C ASP A 368 -29.42 -10.79 -67.19
N PHE A 369 -29.48 -9.75 -68.03
CA PHE A 369 -30.61 -9.54 -68.91
C PHE A 369 -30.48 -10.58 -70.02
N SER A 370 -30.95 -11.79 -69.76
CA SER A 370 -31.17 -12.83 -70.77
C SER A 370 -32.65 -13.01 -71.02
#